data_AF-A0A955LDG6-F1
#
_entry.id   AF-A0A955LDG6-F1
#
_cell.length_a   1.000
_cell.length_b   1.000
_cell.length_c   1.000
_cell.angle_alpha   90.00
_cell.angle_beta   90.00
_cell.angle_gamma   90.00
#
_symmetry.space_group_name_H-M   'P 1'
#
loop_
_entity.id
_entity.type
_entity.pdbx_description
1 polymer ?
#
loop_
_entity_poly.entity_id
_entity_poly.type
_entity_poly.pdbx_seq_one_letter_code
_entity_poly.pdbx_strand_id
1 'polypeptide(L)'
;MKNVNVDLKYPEDVTWEQVLDNWRQRERGNPDLARFGEAGLCVWERILGGLDDVGIHPSLKAWKRYTIVNPWELVPKLRLAPYGYWQEQFPDDIRNSVSLNFNKLVNDRREYQRNRRVLSIMRDFPINSIFVGLRMPDNSIVLLEGHHQAIAITLARDQGLLLNLGELKIDIARHP
;
A
#
# COMPACT_ATOMS: atom_id res chain seq x y z
N MET A 1 -14.20 3.38 -17.73
CA MET A 1 -13.39 3.40 -16.49
C MET A 1 -13.09 4.86 -16.16
N LYS A 2 -13.40 5.35 -14.95
CA LYS A 2 -13.00 6.70 -14.53
C LYS A 2 -11.47 6.75 -14.43
N ASN A 3 -10.86 7.79 -14.99
CA ASN A 3 -9.41 7.97 -14.98
C ASN A 3 -8.90 8.11 -13.53
N VAL A 4 -7.99 7.23 -13.09
CA VAL A 4 -7.32 7.30 -11.78
C VAL A 4 -6.70 8.68 -11.49
N ASN A 5 -6.44 9.48 -12.54
CA ASN A 5 -5.93 10.84 -12.42
C ASN A 5 -6.86 11.85 -11.73
N VAL A 6 -8.19 11.65 -11.69
CA VAL A 6 -9.08 12.65 -11.04
C VAL A 6 -9.02 12.61 -9.52
N ASP A 7 -8.59 11.49 -8.95
CA ASP A 7 -8.56 11.27 -7.50
C ASP A 7 -7.20 11.58 -6.86
N LEU A 8 -6.24 12.07 -7.65
CA LEU A 8 -4.90 12.47 -7.22
C LEU A 8 -4.63 13.93 -7.58
N LYS A 9 -4.22 14.74 -6.61
CA LYS A 9 -3.90 16.16 -6.81
C LYS A 9 -2.54 16.54 -6.23
N TYR A 10 -2.03 17.68 -6.72
CA TYR A 10 -0.85 18.37 -6.21
C TYR A 10 0.41 17.48 -6.18
N PRO A 11 0.94 17.08 -7.35
CA PRO A 11 2.21 16.36 -7.39
C PRO A 11 3.32 17.24 -6.85
N GLU A 12 3.98 16.80 -5.78
CA GLU A 12 5.25 17.34 -5.32
C GLU A 12 6.38 16.37 -5.63
N ASP A 13 7.56 16.90 -5.94
CA ASP A 13 8.76 16.09 -6.08
C ASP A 13 9.16 15.52 -4.72
N VAL A 14 9.43 14.22 -4.68
CA VAL A 14 9.92 13.52 -3.50
C VAL A 14 11.07 12.63 -3.93
N THR A 15 12.11 12.52 -3.11
CA THR A 15 13.22 11.59 -3.38
C THR A 15 12.91 10.21 -2.81
N TRP A 16 13.59 9.19 -3.33
CA TRP A 16 13.45 7.84 -2.78
C TRP A 16 13.84 7.77 -1.29
N GLU A 17 14.85 8.53 -0.87
CA GLU A 17 15.27 8.62 0.54
C GLU A 17 14.15 9.18 1.42
N GLN A 18 13.43 10.20 0.95
CA GLN A 18 12.29 10.75 1.67
C GLN A 18 11.11 9.76 1.75
N VAL A 19 10.86 8.99 0.68
CA VAL A 19 9.86 7.91 0.69
C VAL A 19 10.24 6.86 1.75
N LEU A 20 11.51 6.43 1.74
CA LEU A 20 12.03 5.42 2.63
C LEU A 20 12.04 5.87 4.10
N ASP A 21 12.42 7.12 4.37
CA ASP A 21 12.44 7.66 5.73
C ASP A 21 11.04 7.79 6.30
N ASN A 22 10.06 8.24 5.50
CA ASN A 22 8.66 8.27 5.91
C ASN A 22 8.12 6.87 6.19
N TRP A 23 8.51 5.90 5.35
CA TRP A 23 8.15 4.51 5.55
C TRP A 23 8.72 3.97 6.87
N ARG A 24 10.02 4.15 7.09
CA ARG A 24 10.72 3.76 8.32
C ARG A 24 10.08 4.36 9.57
N GLN A 25 9.73 5.65 9.53
CA GLN A 25 9.14 6.34 10.69
C GLN A 25 7.80 5.74 11.12
N ARG A 26 6.93 5.34 10.17
CA ARG A 26 5.64 4.72 10.51
C ARG A 26 5.77 3.33 11.10
N GLU A 27 6.82 2.64 10.72
CA GLU A 27 7.05 1.26 11.10
C GLU A 27 7.95 1.15 12.35
N ARG A 28 8.57 2.27 12.77
CA ARG A 28 9.22 2.39 14.08
C ARG A 28 8.17 2.13 15.16
N GLY A 29 8.42 1.11 15.97
CA GLY A 29 7.52 0.70 17.04
C GLY A 29 6.46 -0.31 16.62
N ASN A 30 6.48 -0.82 15.38
CA ASN A 30 5.66 -1.95 14.98
C ASN A 30 6.12 -3.23 15.73
N PRO A 31 5.31 -3.80 16.65
CA PRO A 31 5.71 -5.00 17.39
C PRO A 31 5.87 -6.24 16.50
N ASP A 32 5.19 -6.28 15.35
CA ASP A 32 5.38 -7.34 14.34
C ASP A 32 6.73 -7.23 13.62
N LEU A 33 7.39 -6.07 13.71
CA LEU A 33 8.78 -5.91 13.29
C LEU A 33 9.76 -6.14 14.43
N ALA A 34 9.36 -5.86 15.67
CA ALA A 34 10.16 -6.15 16.87
C ALA A 34 10.44 -7.65 17.04
N ARG A 35 9.56 -8.54 16.56
CA ARG A 35 9.81 -10.00 16.51
C ARG A 35 11.02 -10.38 15.64
N PHE A 36 11.48 -9.48 14.78
CA PHE A 36 12.69 -9.64 13.99
C PHE A 36 13.93 -9.00 14.66
N GLY A 37 13.83 -8.46 15.88
CA GLY A 37 14.97 -7.93 16.66
C GLY A 37 15.65 -6.70 16.04
N GLU A 38 16.97 -6.53 16.24
CA GLU A 38 17.79 -5.55 15.49
C GLU A 38 17.70 -5.75 13.96
N ALA A 39 17.26 -6.94 13.51
CA ALA A 39 16.96 -7.26 12.12
C ALA A 39 15.60 -6.72 11.62
N GLY A 40 14.85 -5.95 12.44
CA GLY A 40 13.74 -5.13 11.95
C GLY A 40 14.17 -4.12 10.88
N LEU A 41 15.45 -3.69 10.91
CA LEU A 41 16.09 -2.96 9.81
C LEU A 41 16.29 -3.87 8.56
N CYS A 42 16.67 -5.14 8.75
CA CYS A 42 16.84 -6.10 7.66
C CYS A 42 15.55 -6.46 6.91
N VAL A 43 14.36 -6.31 7.51
CA VAL A 43 13.10 -6.54 6.79
C VAL A 43 12.89 -5.48 5.71
N TRP A 44 13.25 -4.22 5.99
CA TRP A 44 13.23 -3.16 4.98
C TRP A 44 14.19 -3.47 3.85
N GLU A 45 15.44 -3.72 4.18
CA GLU A 45 16.49 -4.03 3.20
C GLU A 45 16.14 -5.27 2.38
N ARG A 46 15.47 -6.27 2.96
CA ARG A 46 14.98 -7.44 2.24
C ARG A 46 13.82 -7.11 1.31
N ILE A 47 12.87 -6.27 1.73
CA ILE A 47 11.82 -5.78 0.83
C ILE A 47 12.44 -4.97 -0.30
N LEU A 48 13.39 -4.07 -0.01
CA LEU A 48 14.09 -3.27 -1.00
C LEU A 48 14.89 -4.12 -1.99
N GLY A 49 15.66 -5.09 -1.48
CA GLY A 49 16.38 -6.06 -2.32
C GLY A 49 15.42 -6.87 -3.19
N GLY A 50 14.28 -7.30 -2.65
CA GLY A 50 13.24 -7.96 -3.43
C GLY A 50 12.62 -7.07 -4.52
N LEU A 51 12.53 -5.74 -4.31
CA LEU A 51 12.11 -4.80 -5.35
C LEU A 51 13.17 -4.66 -6.46
N ASP A 52 14.45 -4.69 -6.10
CA ASP A 52 15.54 -4.69 -7.08
C ASP A 52 15.58 -5.98 -7.90
N ASP A 53 15.40 -7.14 -7.25
CA ASP A 53 15.42 -8.45 -7.91
C ASP A 53 14.31 -8.62 -8.94
N VAL A 54 13.18 -7.92 -8.78
CA VAL A 54 12.08 -7.91 -9.75
C VAL A 54 12.14 -6.73 -10.74
N GLY A 55 13.28 -6.03 -10.82
CA GLY A 55 13.54 -5.01 -11.82
C GLY A 55 12.89 -3.65 -11.57
N ILE A 56 12.44 -3.37 -10.34
CA ILE A 56 11.79 -2.09 -10.02
C ILE A 56 12.85 -1.01 -9.84
N HIS A 57 13.91 -1.28 -9.10
CA HIS A 57 14.96 -0.30 -8.82
C HIS A 57 14.45 1.04 -8.28
N PRO A 58 13.82 1.05 -7.09
CA PRO A 58 13.16 2.24 -6.53
C PRO A 58 14.05 3.49 -6.49
N SER A 59 15.34 3.33 -6.19
CA SER A 59 16.33 4.41 -6.11
C SER A 59 16.64 5.07 -7.46
N LEU A 60 16.36 4.39 -8.58
CA LEU A 60 16.59 4.90 -9.93
C LEU A 60 15.35 5.57 -10.53
N LYS A 61 14.24 5.64 -9.79
CA LYS A 61 12.98 6.19 -10.28
C LYS A 61 12.76 7.65 -9.87
N ALA A 62 12.06 8.38 -10.73
CA ALA A 62 11.47 9.67 -10.36
C ALA A 62 10.18 9.44 -9.56
N TRP A 63 10.17 9.90 -8.31
CA TRP A 63 9.01 9.80 -7.42
C TRP A 63 8.26 11.13 -7.34
N LYS A 64 6.95 11.02 -7.21
CA LYS A 64 6.04 12.14 -6.97
C LYS A 64 5.09 11.78 -5.84
N ARG A 65 4.89 12.70 -4.90
CA ARG A 65 3.88 12.57 -3.85
C ARG A 65 2.61 13.27 -4.28
N TYR A 66 1.48 12.60 -4.09
CA TYR A 66 0.15 13.10 -4.43
C TYR A 66 -0.75 13.09 -3.20
N THR A 67 -1.68 14.03 -3.13
CA THR A 67 -2.80 13.96 -2.20
C THR A 67 -3.94 13.15 -2.81
N ILE A 68 -4.50 12.21 -2.05
CA ILE A 68 -5.66 11.41 -2.44
C ILE A 68 -6.93 12.19 -2.10
N VAL A 69 -7.66 12.60 -3.13
CA VAL A 69 -8.86 13.44 -3.00
C VAL A 69 -10.06 12.62 -2.52
N ASN A 70 -10.21 11.41 -3.04
CA ASN A 70 -11.31 10.53 -2.71
C ASN A 70 -10.79 9.14 -2.34
N PRO A 71 -10.31 8.95 -1.09
CA PRO A 71 -9.69 7.69 -0.68
C PRO A 71 -10.68 6.53 -0.70
N TRP A 72 -11.94 6.78 -0.39
CA TRP A 72 -13.01 5.79 -0.44
C TRP A 72 -13.27 5.24 -1.84
N GLU A 73 -12.97 6.02 -2.89
CA GLU A 73 -13.10 5.57 -4.27
C GLU A 73 -11.81 5.06 -4.88
N LEU A 74 -10.67 5.67 -4.55
CA LEU A 74 -9.38 5.32 -5.14
C LEU A 74 -8.80 4.04 -4.51
N VAL A 75 -8.73 4.00 -3.18
CA VAL A 75 -7.99 2.96 -2.45
C VAL A 75 -8.51 1.54 -2.75
N PRO A 76 -9.83 1.28 -2.81
CA PRO A 76 -10.35 -0.04 -3.18
C PRO A 76 -9.95 -0.50 -4.59
N LYS A 77 -9.62 0.43 -5.48
CA LYS A 77 -9.24 0.16 -6.88
C LYS A 77 -7.73 -0.04 -7.07
N LEU A 78 -6.92 0.27 -6.06
CA LEU A 78 -5.48 0.02 -6.10
C LEU A 78 -5.22 -1.48 -6.20
N ARG A 79 -4.19 -1.85 -6.95
CA ARG A 79 -3.77 -3.24 -7.15
C ARG A 79 -2.81 -3.66 -6.05
N LEU A 80 -2.90 -4.90 -5.63
CA LEU A 80 -1.94 -5.51 -4.72
C LEU A 80 -0.65 -5.80 -5.46
N ALA A 81 0.51 -5.49 -4.88
CA ALA A 81 1.76 -5.88 -5.50
C ALA A 81 2.00 -7.40 -5.48
N PRO A 82 2.61 -7.97 -6.52
CA PRO A 82 2.89 -9.40 -6.60
C PRO A 82 4.18 -9.80 -5.84
N TYR A 83 4.40 -9.32 -4.61
CA TYR A 83 5.59 -9.70 -3.82
C TYR A 83 5.35 -10.88 -2.89
N GLY A 84 6.36 -11.75 -2.83
CA GLY A 84 6.33 -13.09 -2.22
C GLY A 84 5.65 -13.15 -0.85
N TYR A 85 6.00 -12.30 0.11
CA TYR A 85 5.46 -12.44 1.47
C TYR A 85 3.93 -12.27 1.57
N TRP A 86 3.35 -11.36 0.79
CA TRP A 86 1.89 -11.23 0.72
C TRP A 86 1.28 -12.28 -0.20
N GLN A 87 1.96 -12.62 -1.29
CA GLN A 87 1.51 -13.60 -2.27
C GLN A 87 1.52 -15.05 -1.75
N GLU A 88 2.41 -15.37 -0.81
CA GLU A 88 2.51 -16.65 -0.11
C GLU A 88 1.26 -16.94 0.74
N GLN A 89 0.53 -15.91 1.16
CA GLN A 89 -0.73 -16.05 1.89
C GLN A 89 -1.91 -16.38 0.98
N PHE A 90 -1.74 -16.28 -0.35
CA PHE A 90 -2.78 -16.60 -1.32
C PHE A 90 -2.59 -18.00 -1.91
N PRO A 91 -3.68 -18.70 -2.26
CA PRO A 91 -3.63 -19.93 -3.03
C PRO A 91 -3.05 -19.69 -4.43
N ASP A 92 -2.52 -20.76 -5.02
CA ASP A 92 -1.73 -20.73 -6.25
C ASP A 92 -2.47 -20.13 -7.46
N ASP A 93 -3.80 -20.17 -7.47
CA ASP A 93 -4.65 -19.65 -8.55
C ASP A 93 -4.74 -18.12 -8.61
N ILE A 94 -4.38 -17.44 -7.51
CA ILE A 94 -4.38 -15.97 -7.39
C ILE A 94 -2.96 -15.45 -7.11
N ARG A 95 -2.05 -16.33 -6.69
CA ARG A 95 -0.63 -16.03 -6.52
C ARG A 95 -0.08 -15.44 -7.83
N ASN A 96 0.60 -14.30 -7.73
CA ASN A 96 1.16 -13.53 -8.85
C ASN A 96 0.13 -12.85 -9.78
N SER A 97 -1.15 -12.82 -9.42
CA SER A 97 -2.14 -12.10 -10.21
C SER A 97 -2.05 -10.59 -9.98
N VAL A 98 -1.42 -9.89 -10.94
CA VAL A 98 -1.42 -8.40 -11.05
C VAL A 98 -2.81 -7.79 -11.21
N SER A 99 -3.87 -8.61 -11.32
CA SER A 99 -5.26 -8.16 -11.49
C SER A 99 -6.01 -7.95 -10.17
N LEU A 100 -5.45 -8.37 -9.04
CA LEU A 100 -6.14 -8.30 -7.76
C LEU A 100 -6.13 -6.88 -7.19
N ASN A 101 -7.30 -6.30 -6.99
CA ASN A 101 -7.48 -5.05 -6.26
C ASN A 101 -8.05 -5.31 -4.86
N PHE A 102 -7.96 -4.30 -3.99
CA PHE A 102 -8.44 -4.44 -2.61
C PHE A 102 -9.94 -4.71 -2.50
N ASN A 103 -10.74 -4.15 -3.42
CA ASN A 103 -12.18 -4.43 -3.46
C ASN A 103 -12.47 -5.91 -3.64
N LYS A 104 -11.82 -6.56 -4.62
CA LYS A 104 -11.94 -8.00 -4.85
C LYS A 104 -11.38 -8.79 -3.67
N LEU A 105 -10.23 -8.38 -3.15
CA LEU A 105 -9.57 -9.05 -2.04
C LEU A 105 -10.47 -9.14 -0.80
N VAL A 106 -11.07 -8.02 -0.37
CA VAL A 106 -11.91 -7.97 0.82
C VAL A 106 -13.20 -8.78 0.67
N ASN A 107 -13.80 -8.76 -0.54
CA ASN A 107 -15.03 -9.48 -0.81
C ASN A 107 -14.82 -11.00 -0.89
N ASP A 108 -13.72 -11.43 -1.50
CA ASP A 108 -13.42 -12.86 -1.69
C ASP A 108 -12.86 -13.51 -0.40
N ARG A 109 -12.33 -12.72 0.54
CA ARG A 109 -11.59 -13.22 1.72
C ARG A 109 -12.15 -12.67 3.03
N ARG A 110 -13.06 -13.44 3.64
CA ARG A 110 -13.64 -13.12 4.96
C ARG A 110 -12.61 -13.10 6.10
N GLU A 111 -11.43 -13.69 5.92
CA GLU A 111 -10.36 -13.67 6.93
C GLU A 111 -9.88 -12.24 7.27
N TYR A 112 -9.88 -11.31 6.32
CA TYR A 112 -9.52 -9.92 6.59
C TYR A 112 -10.52 -9.21 7.51
N GLN A 113 -11.78 -9.67 7.53
CA GLN A 113 -12.80 -9.19 8.46
C GLN A 113 -12.50 -9.59 9.91
N ARG A 114 -11.59 -10.55 10.12
CA ARG A 114 -11.17 -11.05 11.44
C ARG A 114 -9.70 -10.74 11.73
N ASN A 115 -8.99 -10.13 10.79
CA ASN A 115 -7.58 -9.82 10.95
C ASN A 115 -7.42 -8.74 12.04
N ARG A 116 -6.78 -9.09 13.15
CA ARG A 116 -6.64 -8.21 14.32
C ARG A 116 -5.98 -6.88 13.99
N ARG A 117 -5.03 -6.87 13.05
CA ARG A 117 -4.32 -5.65 12.66
C ARG A 117 -5.19 -4.73 11.82
N VAL A 118 -5.92 -5.28 10.83
CA VAL A 118 -6.92 -4.54 10.05
C VAL A 118 -7.98 -3.93 10.98
N LEU A 119 -8.53 -4.74 11.89
CA LEU A 119 -9.54 -4.27 12.84
C LEU A 119 -9.00 -3.19 13.78
N SER A 120 -7.75 -3.31 14.23
CA SER A 120 -7.10 -2.26 15.03
C SER A 120 -6.96 -0.96 14.25
N ILE A 121 -6.57 -1.01 12.98
CA ILE A 121 -6.45 0.17 12.11
C ILE A 121 -7.83 0.77 11.81
N MET A 122 -8.87 -0.04 11.65
CA MET A 122 -10.24 0.47 11.49
C MET A 122 -10.74 1.18 12.75
N ARG A 123 -10.34 0.73 13.94
CA ARG A 123 -10.70 1.38 15.20
C ARG A 123 -9.96 2.71 15.40
N ASP A 124 -8.68 2.74 15.07
CA ASP A 124 -7.79 3.89 15.25
C ASP A 124 -6.92 4.07 14.01
N PHE A 125 -7.47 4.76 13.01
CA PHE A 125 -6.82 4.91 11.72
C PHE A 125 -5.65 5.90 11.84
N PRO A 126 -4.44 5.55 11.38
CA PRO A 126 -3.30 6.45 11.43
C PRO A 126 -3.51 7.64 10.49
N ILE A 127 -3.82 8.80 11.09
CA ILE A 127 -4.01 10.05 10.36
C ILE A 127 -2.76 10.40 9.54
N ASN A 128 -2.97 11.03 8.40
CA ASN A 128 -1.90 11.49 7.51
C ASN A 128 -1.01 10.35 6.97
N SER A 129 -1.59 9.17 6.77
CA SER A 129 -0.90 8.04 6.15
C SER A 129 -0.48 8.34 4.70
N ILE A 130 0.71 7.85 4.34
CA ILE A 130 1.26 7.98 2.98
C ILE A 130 1.46 6.58 2.40
N PHE A 131 0.71 6.24 1.38
CA PHE A 131 0.89 4.99 0.63
C PHE A 131 2.16 5.06 -0.23
N VAL A 132 2.72 3.91 -0.62
CA VAL A 132 3.80 3.84 -1.61
C VAL A 132 3.35 2.94 -2.74
N GLY A 133 3.44 3.39 -3.98
CA GLY A 133 2.96 2.65 -5.13
C GLY A 133 3.77 2.89 -6.41
N LEU A 134 3.50 2.04 -7.39
CA LEU A 134 4.00 2.17 -8.75
C LEU A 134 2.84 2.40 -9.70
N ARG A 135 2.98 3.39 -10.57
CA ARG A 135 2.09 3.58 -11.70
C ARG A 135 2.53 2.68 -12.85
N MET A 136 1.65 1.80 -13.26
CA MET A 136 1.87 0.86 -14.36
C MET A 136 1.60 1.52 -15.72
N PRO A 137 2.07 0.93 -16.85
CA PRO A 137 1.81 1.45 -18.20
C PRO A 137 0.32 1.62 -18.54
N ASP A 138 -0.55 0.78 -17.96
CA ASP A 138 -2.02 0.88 -18.10
C ASP A 138 -2.66 1.96 -17.22
N ASN A 139 -1.85 2.82 -16.58
CA ASN A 139 -2.24 3.84 -15.61
C ASN A 139 -2.85 3.32 -14.30
N SER A 140 -2.90 2.00 -14.08
CA SER A 140 -3.22 1.48 -12.75
C SER A 140 -2.10 1.78 -11.76
N ILE A 141 -2.43 1.74 -10.47
CA ILE A 141 -1.46 1.89 -9.39
C ILE A 141 -1.39 0.57 -8.63
N VAL A 142 -0.19 0.02 -8.55
CA VAL A 142 0.15 -1.13 -7.72
C VAL A 142 0.69 -0.61 -6.41
N LEU A 143 0.11 -1.05 -5.30
CA LEU A 143 0.52 -0.66 -3.96
C LEU A 143 1.71 -1.49 -3.51
N LEU A 144 2.84 -0.84 -3.25
CA LEU A 144 4.02 -1.47 -2.65
C LEU A 144 3.92 -1.49 -1.13
N GLU A 145 3.31 -0.45 -0.55
CA GLU A 145 3.13 -0.33 0.89
C GLU A 145 1.83 0.35 1.30
N GLY A 146 1.32 -0.09 2.45
CA GLY A 146 0.10 0.41 3.08
C GLY A 146 -1.07 -0.56 2.92
N HIS A 147 -0.78 -1.84 2.71
CA HIS A 147 -1.74 -2.91 2.46
C HIS A 147 -2.80 -3.01 3.55
N HIS A 148 -2.41 -3.00 4.83
CA HIS A 148 -3.36 -3.10 5.94
C HIS A 148 -4.29 -1.89 6.00
N GLN A 149 -3.78 -0.68 5.74
CA GLN A 149 -4.58 0.55 5.68
C GLN A 149 -5.54 0.51 4.48
N ALA A 150 -5.08 0.03 3.33
CA ALA A 150 -5.91 -0.12 2.14
C ALA A 150 -7.05 -1.12 2.35
N ILE A 151 -6.76 -2.25 3.00
CA ILE A 151 -7.77 -3.24 3.41
C ILE A 151 -8.74 -2.62 4.42
N ALA A 152 -8.26 -1.89 5.43
CA ALA A 152 -9.10 -1.25 6.43
C ALA A 152 -10.06 -0.21 5.81
N ILE A 153 -9.57 0.64 4.91
CA ILE A 153 -10.40 1.62 4.17
C ILE A 153 -11.45 0.88 3.33
N THR A 154 -11.04 -0.13 2.59
CA THR A 154 -11.93 -0.89 1.71
C THR A 154 -13.01 -1.62 2.50
N LEU A 155 -12.63 -2.27 3.59
CA LEU A 155 -13.56 -2.98 4.46
C LEU A 155 -14.52 -2.03 5.18
N ALA A 156 -14.03 -0.90 5.69
CA ALA A 156 -14.88 0.12 6.30
C ALA A 156 -15.91 0.67 5.31
N ARG A 157 -15.50 0.94 4.07
CA ARG A 157 -16.38 1.37 2.98
C ARG A 157 -17.50 0.36 2.73
N ASP A 158 -17.14 -0.91 2.56
CA ASP A 158 -18.10 -1.98 2.25
C ASP A 158 -19.07 -2.23 3.42
N GLN A 159 -18.65 -1.92 4.65
CA GLN A 159 -19.48 -1.99 5.86
C GLN A 159 -20.27 -0.70 6.15
N GLY A 160 -20.11 0.35 5.35
CA GLY A 160 -20.74 1.65 5.60
C GLY A 160 -20.20 2.38 6.84
N LEU A 161 -18.99 2.04 7.28
CA LEU A 161 -18.30 2.69 8.41
C LEU A 161 -17.49 3.90 7.94
N LEU A 162 -17.48 4.93 8.79
CA LEU A 162 -16.66 6.12 8.57
C LEU A 162 -15.37 6.03 9.39
N LEU A 163 -14.24 6.17 8.71
CA LEU A 163 -12.93 6.31 9.33
C LEU A 163 -12.50 7.78 9.25
N ASN A 164 -11.86 8.27 10.30
CA ASN A 164 -11.16 9.56 10.23
C ASN A 164 -9.80 9.35 9.55
N LEU A 165 -9.77 9.56 8.22
CA LEU A 165 -8.58 9.31 7.40
C LEU A 165 -7.55 10.44 7.45
N GLY A 166 -7.94 11.64 7.89
CA GLY A 166 -7.13 12.85 7.73
C GLY A 166 -6.78 13.12 6.25
N GLU A 167 -5.62 13.72 6.00
CA GLU A 167 -5.11 13.91 4.64
C GLU A 167 -4.32 12.67 4.19
N LEU A 168 -4.87 11.89 3.27
CA LEU A 168 -4.15 10.74 2.71
C LEU A 168 -3.28 11.14 1.54
N LYS A 169 -2.05 10.62 1.52
CA LYS A 169 -1.10 10.82 0.41
C LYS A 169 -0.64 9.50 -0.19
N ILE A 170 -0.06 9.57 -1.38
CA ILE A 170 0.60 8.44 -2.02
C ILE A 170 1.86 8.89 -2.77
N ASP A 171 2.96 8.19 -2.50
CA ASP A 171 4.22 8.32 -3.22
C ASP A 171 4.19 7.37 -4.40
N ILE A 172 4.33 7.90 -5.61
CA ILE A 172 4.21 7.16 -6.85
C ILE A 172 5.45 7.39 -7.70
N ALA A 173 6.08 6.29 -8.11
CA ALA A 173 7.00 6.28 -9.24
C ALA A 173 6.36 5.60 -10.46
N ARG A 174 6.86 5.90 -11.65
CA ARG A 174 6.44 5.19 -12.87
C ARG A 174 7.20 3.89 -13.04
N HIS A 175 6.47 2.80 -13.27
CA HIS A 175 7.05 1.59 -13.82
C HIS A 175 7.32 1.79 -15.32
N PRO A 176 8.50 1.37 -15.85
CA PRO A 176 8.73 1.35 -17.29
C PRO A 176 7.70 0.51 -18.04
#